data_AF-A0A7C6ZZJ4-F1
#
_entry.id   AF-A0A7C6ZZJ4-F1
#
_cell.length_a   1.000
_cell.length_b   1.000
_cell.length_c   1.000
_cell.angle_alpha   90.00
_cell.angle_beta   90.00
_cell.angle_gamma   90.00
#
_symmetry.space_group_name_H-M   'P 1'
#
loop_
_entity.id
_entity.type
_entity.pdbx_description
1 polymer ?
#
loop_
_entity_poly.entity_id
_entity_poly.type
_entity_poly.pdbx_seq_one_letter_code
_entity_poly.pdbx_strand_id
1 'polypeptide(L)'
;SLRFERVPVDGSTKMPDDLMESIEPFDFSEAVDFQTAYLAGYLADKYDVPADESIARANERIKRSTEQIFASTVQGYATVVPERTSIQLRNGSAKYALYPVWLLNTIWNDKRYTFAMNGQTGKFVGDLPLDKAAYWKWFFGLTGIFGAITYIISFILNLL
;
A
#
# COMPACT_ATOMS: atom_id res chain seq x y z
N SER A 1 -14.23 -21.96 -7.82
CA SER A 1 -13.79 -20.78 -8.59
C SER A 1 -13.83 -19.58 -7.67
N LEU A 2 -12.85 -18.67 -7.77
CA LEU A 2 -12.88 -17.40 -7.05
C LEU A 2 -13.52 -16.34 -7.95
N ARG A 3 -14.27 -15.42 -7.35
CA ARG A 3 -14.89 -14.29 -8.03
C ARG A 3 -14.24 -13.02 -7.51
N PHE A 4 -13.67 -12.26 -8.42
CA PHE A 4 -13.13 -10.92 -8.15
C PHE A 4 -14.04 -9.91 -8.81
N GLU A 5 -14.35 -8.84 -8.11
CA GLU A 5 -15.19 -7.76 -8.62
C GLU A 5 -14.53 -6.43 -8.33
N ARG A 6 -14.59 -5.52 -9.32
CA ARG A 6 -14.24 -4.10 -9.15
C ARG A 6 -12.88 -3.88 -8.50
N VAL A 7 -11.86 -4.59 -9.00
CA VAL A 7 -10.47 -4.40 -8.56
C VAL A 7 -9.99 -3.05 -9.09
N PRO A 8 -9.75 -2.04 -8.24
CA PRO A 8 -9.27 -0.74 -8.69
C PRO A 8 -7.82 -0.86 -9.17
N VAL A 9 -7.45 -0.09 -10.18
CA VAL A 9 -6.07 0.07 -10.62
C VAL A 9 -5.90 1.54 -10.97
N ASP A 10 -4.74 2.12 -10.61
CA ASP A 10 -4.49 3.51 -10.95
C ASP A 10 -4.35 3.70 -12.46
N GLY A 11 -4.88 4.83 -12.94
CA GLY A 11 -4.84 5.23 -14.35
C GLY A 11 -3.78 6.29 -14.63
N SER A 12 -2.96 6.67 -13.65
CA SER A 12 -2.00 7.76 -13.72
C SER A 12 -0.58 7.32 -13.38
N THR A 13 0.40 7.60 -14.23
CA THR A 13 1.82 7.35 -13.93
C THR A 13 2.39 8.31 -12.89
N LYS A 14 1.66 9.40 -12.59
CA LYS A 14 2.12 10.47 -11.67
C LYS A 14 1.94 10.11 -10.21
N MET A 15 1.12 9.11 -9.90
CA MET A 15 0.90 8.63 -8.54
C MET A 15 1.52 7.24 -8.39
N PRO A 16 2.27 6.97 -7.31
CA PRO A 16 2.81 5.63 -7.09
C PRO A 16 1.69 4.62 -6.84
N ASP A 17 1.68 3.51 -7.58
CA ASP A 17 0.72 2.41 -7.41
C ASP A 17 0.62 1.96 -5.96
N ASP A 18 1.75 1.75 -5.29
CA ASP A 18 1.79 1.26 -3.91
C ASP A 18 1.05 2.20 -2.93
N LEU A 19 1.11 3.51 -3.17
CA LEU A 19 0.40 4.50 -2.35
C LEU A 19 -1.12 4.41 -2.58
N MET A 20 -1.54 4.32 -3.84
CA MET A 20 -2.95 4.27 -4.23
C MET A 20 -3.61 2.93 -3.87
N GLU A 21 -2.89 1.83 -3.99
CA GLU A 21 -3.34 0.51 -3.55
C GLU A 21 -3.44 0.43 -2.01
N SER A 22 -2.60 1.18 -1.28
CA SER A 22 -2.61 1.18 0.19
C SER A 22 -3.80 1.89 0.82
N ILE A 23 -4.47 2.80 0.10
CA ILE A 23 -5.66 3.51 0.60
C ILE A 23 -6.97 2.72 0.36
N GLU A 24 -6.91 1.57 -0.31
CA GLU A 24 -8.03 0.63 -0.43
C GLU A 24 -8.48 0.05 0.94
N PRO A 25 -9.74 -0.39 1.11
CA PRO A 25 -10.78 -0.56 0.08
C PRO A 25 -11.65 0.68 -0.15
N PHE A 26 -12.25 0.77 -1.35
CA PHE A 26 -13.30 1.74 -1.69
C PHE A 26 -14.67 1.06 -1.65
N ASP A 27 -15.69 1.79 -1.18
CA ASP A 27 -17.06 1.29 -1.20
C ASP A 27 -17.73 1.61 -2.53
N PHE A 28 -17.94 0.56 -3.33
CA PHE A 28 -18.60 0.65 -4.63
C PHE A 28 -20.13 0.58 -4.56
N SER A 29 -20.72 0.39 -3.38
CA SER A 29 -22.18 0.41 -3.21
C SER A 29 -22.75 1.83 -3.38
N GLU A 30 -21.93 2.84 -3.09
CA GLU A 30 -22.23 4.27 -3.25
C GLU A 30 -21.85 4.82 -4.65
N ALA A 31 -21.43 3.95 -5.58
CA ALA A 31 -21.01 4.39 -6.90
C ALA A 31 -22.19 4.95 -7.71
N VAL A 32 -21.99 6.15 -8.26
CA VAL A 32 -22.96 6.86 -9.11
C VAL A 32 -22.41 7.07 -10.52
N ASP A 33 -23.29 7.34 -11.48
CA ASP A 33 -22.88 7.67 -12.84
C ASP A 33 -22.04 8.94 -12.86
N PHE A 34 -20.96 8.91 -13.66
CA PHE A 34 -20.05 10.04 -13.77
C PHE A 34 -20.77 11.28 -14.32
N GLN A 35 -20.62 12.40 -13.62
CA GLN A 35 -21.07 13.70 -14.08
C GLN A 35 -19.87 14.62 -14.28
N THR A 36 -19.79 15.30 -15.42
CA THR A 36 -18.72 16.27 -15.71
C THR A 36 -18.62 17.36 -14.65
N ALA A 37 -19.74 17.68 -13.99
CA ALA A 37 -19.79 18.64 -12.88
C ALA A 37 -18.84 18.30 -11.72
N TYR A 38 -18.48 17.02 -11.51
CA TYR A 38 -17.50 16.63 -10.50
C TYR A 38 -16.08 17.15 -10.76
N LEU A 39 -15.76 17.50 -12.01
CA LEU A 39 -14.48 18.09 -12.38
C LEU A 39 -14.55 19.63 -12.46
N ALA A 40 -15.74 20.23 -12.36
CA ALA A 40 -15.90 21.67 -12.46
C ALA A 40 -15.24 22.37 -11.26
N GLY A 41 -14.27 23.25 -11.54
CA GLY A 41 -13.53 23.99 -10.51
C GLY A 41 -12.31 23.26 -9.95
N TYR A 42 -12.00 22.04 -10.42
CA TYR A 42 -10.81 21.28 -10.04
C TYR A 42 -9.82 21.16 -11.22
N LEU A 43 -8.52 21.25 -10.92
CA LEU A 43 -7.48 20.85 -11.88
C LEU A 43 -7.46 19.32 -11.92
N ALA A 44 -8.09 18.75 -12.94
CA ALA A 44 -8.11 17.31 -13.16
C ALA A 44 -6.98 16.92 -14.10
N ASP A 45 -6.19 15.92 -13.71
CA ASP A 45 -5.24 15.28 -14.59
C ASP A 45 -5.96 14.23 -15.45
N LYS A 46 -5.55 14.11 -16.71
CA LYS A 46 -6.09 13.05 -17.57
C LYS A 46 -5.29 11.78 -17.28
N TYR A 47 -5.98 10.65 -17.18
CA TYR A 47 -5.34 9.34 -17.15
C TYR A 47 -4.39 9.19 -18.35
N ASP A 48 -3.20 8.67 -18.09
CA ASP A 48 -2.13 8.45 -19.07
C ASP A 48 -1.74 6.97 -19.21
N VAL A 49 -2.25 6.11 -18.32
CA VAL A 49 -2.09 4.65 -18.41
C VAL A 49 -3.18 4.06 -19.32
N PRO A 50 -2.80 3.31 -20.37
CA PRO A 50 -3.75 2.60 -21.24
C PRO A 50 -4.52 1.50 -20.50
N ALA A 51 -5.76 1.23 -20.92
CA ALA A 51 -6.59 0.19 -20.30
C ALA A 51 -5.93 -1.20 -20.33
N ASP A 52 -5.19 -1.53 -21.37
CA ASP A 52 -4.49 -2.83 -21.50
C ASP A 52 -3.42 -3.01 -20.41
N GLU A 53 -2.70 -1.94 -20.06
CA GLU A 53 -1.71 -1.94 -18.97
C GLU A 53 -2.40 -2.08 -17.61
N SER A 54 -3.49 -1.35 -17.39
CA SER A 54 -4.28 -1.46 -16.16
C SER A 54 -4.88 -2.87 -16.00
N ILE A 55 -5.34 -3.50 -17.10
CA ILE A 55 -5.82 -4.89 -17.08
C ILE A 55 -4.69 -5.86 -16.71
N ALA A 56 -3.48 -5.66 -17.26
CA ALA A 56 -2.33 -6.50 -16.92
C ALA A 56 -1.99 -6.41 -15.41
N ARG A 57 -1.97 -5.20 -14.85
CA ARG A 57 -1.76 -4.97 -13.41
C ARG A 57 -2.86 -5.59 -12.56
N ALA A 58 -4.14 -5.40 -12.92
CA ALA A 58 -5.27 -6.05 -12.23
C ALA A 58 -5.15 -7.58 -12.24
N ASN A 59 -4.78 -8.15 -13.39
CA ASN A 59 -4.61 -9.59 -13.55
C ASN A 59 -3.47 -10.13 -12.68
N GLU A 60 -2.37 -9.39 -12.52
CA GLU A 60 -1.28 -9.75 -11.61
C GLU A 60 -1.75 -9.75 -10.15
N ARG A 61 -2.44 -8.68 -9.72
CA ARG A 61 -3.01 -8.58 -8.37
C ARG A 61 -3.96 -9.75 -8.07
N ILE A 62 -4.89 -10.03 -8.99
CA ILE A 62 -5.84 -11.16 -8.88
C ILE A 62 -5.11 -12.49 -8.77
N LYS A 63 -4.06 -12.72 -9.56
CA LYS A 63 -3.26 -13.95 -9.49
C LYS A 63 -2.61 -14.12 -8.13
N ARG A 64 -1.90 -13.09 -7.64
CA ARG A 64 -1.25 -13.12 -6.31
C ARG A 64 -2.26 -13.35 -5.19
N SER A 65 -3.39 -12.63 -5.21
CA SER A 65 -4.46 -12.84 -4.23
C SER A 65 -5.05 -14.24 -4.31
N THR A 66 -5.24 -14.78 -5.51
CA THR A 66 -5.69 -16.17 -5.71
C THR A 66 -4.71 -17.15 -5.08
N GLU A 67 -3.41 -17.02 -5.37
CA GLU A 67 -2.35 -17.88 -4.79
C GLU A 67 -2.35 -17.81 -3.27
N GLN A 68 -2.44 -16.61 -2.69
CA GLN A 68 -2.50 -16.41 -1.24
C GLN A 68 -3.75 -17.04 -0.60
N ILE A 69 -4.92 -16.86 -1.22
CA ILE A 69 -6.17 -17.47 -0.74
C ILE A 69 -6.02 -18.99 -0.75
N PHE A 70 -5.54 -19.59 -1.85
CA PHE A 70 -5.31 -21.03 -1.92
C PHE A 70 -4.30 -21.51 -0.88
N ALA A 71 -3.17 -20.82 -0.72
CA ALA A 71 -2.18 -21.14 0.31
C ALA A 71 -2.78 -21.09 1.73
N SER A 72 -3.65 -20.11 2.01
CA SER A 72 -4.32 -19.99 3.32
C SER A 72 -5.31 -21.11 3.63
N THR A 73 -5.78 -21.86 2.61
CA THR A 73 -6.65 -23.03 2.84
C THR A 73 -5.90 -24.24 3.39
N VAL A 74 -4.58 -24.28 3.23
CA VAL A 74 -3.72 -25.36 3.74
C VAL A 74 -3.40 -25.08 5.20
N GLN A 75 -3.97 -25.87 6.10
CA GLN A 75 -3.80 -25.74 7.54
C GLN A 75 -3.03 -26.94 8.11
N GLY A 76 -2.32 -26.75 9.22
CA GLY A 76 -1.63 -27.83 9.95
C GLY A 76 -0.18 -28.11 9.49
N TYR A 77 0.38 -27.25 8.63
CA TYR A 77 1.77 -27.35 8.16
C TYR A 77 2.57 -26.10 8.56
N ALA A 78 3.86 -26.28 8.89
CA ALA A 78 4.76 -25.16 9.22
C ALA A 78 5.19 -24.37 7.99
N THR A 79 5.31 -25.05 6.83
CA THR A 79 5.70 -24.46 5.56
C THR A 79 4.87 -25.07 4.44
N VAL A 80 4.40 -24.23 3.52
CA VAL A 80 3.69 -24.65 2.31
C VAL A 80 4.45 -24.08 1.12
N VAL A 81 4.87 -24.95 0.20
CA VAL A 81 5.56 -24.54 -1.03
C VAL A 81 4.70 -24.97 -2.23
N PRO A 82 4.22 -24.03 -3.06
CA PRO A 82 3.47 -24.39 -4.26
C PRO A 82 4.42 -24.97 -5.33
N GLU A 83 4.12 -26.17 -5.83
CA GLU A 83 4.91 -26.79 -6.92
C GLU A 83 4.50 -26.27 -8.30
N ARG A 84 3.19 -26.03 -8.51
CA ARG A 84 2.66 -25.55 -9.79
C ARG A 84 1.41 -24.71 -9.58
N THR A 85 1.39 -23.52 -10.17
CA THR A 85 0.20 -22.66 -10.23
C THR A 85 -0.23 -22.48 -11.68
N SER A 86 -1.52 -22.65 -11.94
CA SER A 86 -2.13 -22.34 -13.25
C SER A 86 -3.44 -21.60 -13.02
N ILE A 87 -3.43 -20.28 -13.29
CA ILE A 87 -4.60 -19.41 -13.10
C ILE A 87 -5.07 -18.92 -14.45
N GLN A 88 -6.32 -19.27 -14.78
CA GLN A 88 -7.00 -18.80 -15.97
C GLN A 88 -8.01 -17.72 -15.59
N LEU A 89 -7.76 -16.50 -16.04
CA LEU A 89 -8.68 -15.38 -15.89
C LEU A 89 -9.63 -15.37 -17.09
N ARG A 90 -10.93 -15.19 -16.85
CA ARG A 90 -11.97 -15.17 -17.89
C ARG A 90 -12.86 -13.96 -17.69
N ASN A 91 -13.34 -13.37 -18.77
CA ASN A 91 -14.33 -12.29 -18.78
C ASN A 91 -13.89 -11.02 -18.03
N GLY A 92 -12.67 -10.54 -18.27
CA GLY A 92 -12.24 -9.23 -17.78
C GLY A 92 -12.85 -8.09 -18.60
N SER A 93 -13.33 -7.04 -17.94
CA SER A 93 -13.77 -5.79 -18.57
C SER A 93 -13.20 -4.61 -17.79
N ALA A 94 -12.59 -3.66 -18.49
CA ALA A 94 -12.13 -2.42 -17.88
C ALA A 94 -13.26 -1.37 -17.92
N LYS A 95 -13.42 -0.64 -16.82
CA LYS A 95 -14.29 0.53 -16.72
C LYS A 95 -13.53 1.64 -16.03
N TYR A 96 -13.71 2.87 -16.50
CA TYR A 96 -13.14 4.04 -15.84
C TYR A 96 -14.08 4.49 -14.72
N ALA A 97 -13.51 4.77 -13.55
CA ALA A 97 -14.20 5.31 -12.40
C ALA A 97 -13.32 6.38 -11.74
N LEU A 98 -13.95 7.37 -11.11
CA LEU A 98 -13.26 8.34 -10.28
C LEU A 98 -13.44 7.94 -8.82
N TYR A 99 -12.34 7.87 -8.08
CA TYR A 99 -12.33 7.57 -6.66
C TYR A 99 -12.15 8.85 -5.85
N PRO A 100 -12.85 9.00 -4.72
CA PRO A 100 -12.64 10.13 -3.81
C PRO A 100 -11.34 9.92 -3.04
N VAL A 101 -10.31 10.67 -3.40
CA VAL A 101 -8.99 10.60 -2.75
C VAL A 101 -8.51 12.01 -2.41
N TRP A 102 -8.10 12.21 -1.16
CA TRP A 102 -7.43 13.43 -0.74
C TRP A 102 -5.92 13.25 -0.84
N LEU A 103 -5.27 14.18 -1.53
CA LEU A 103 -3.81 14.20 -1.66
C LEU A 103 -3.24 15.41 -0.92
N LEU A 104 -2.26 15.17 -0.08
CA LEU A 104 -1.48 16.21 0.60
C LEU A 104 -0.03 16.10 0.16
N ASN A 105 0.48 17.16 -0.47
CA ASN A 105 1.88 17.25 -0.86
C ASN A 105 2.58 18.29 0.02
N THR A 106 3.59 17.88 0.76
CA THR A 106 4.43 18.78 1.57
C THR A 106 5.89 18.64 1.18
N ILE A 107 6.67 19.70 1.42
CA ILE A 107 8.12 19.71 1.18
C ILE A 107 8.80 19.92 2.52
N TRP A 108 9.71 19.01 2.89
CA TRP A 108 10.57 19.18 4.05
C TRP A 108 12.00 18.73 3.71
N ASN A 109 12.99 19.55 4.07
CA ASN A 109 14.42 19.32 3.77
C ASN A 109 14.66 18.97 2.29
N ASP A 110 14.08 19.78 1.40
CA ASP A 110 14.13 19.61 -0.06
C ASP A 110 13.59 18.27 -0.60
N LYS A 111 12.89 17.50 0.23
CA LYS A 111 12.20 16.27 -0.16
C LYS A 111 10.69 16.49 -0.17
N ARG A 112 10.07 16.03 -1.25
CA ARG A 112 8.61 16.01 -1.39
C ARG A 112 8.08 14.76 -0.69
N TYR A 113 7.07 14.97 0.15
CA TYR A 113 6.32 13.91 0.80
C TYR A 113 4.88 14.00 0.33
N THR A 114 4.38 12.90 -0.22
CA THR A 114 3.00 12.77 -0.69
C THR A 114 2.25 11.85 0.27
N PHE A 115 1.11 12.33 0.74
CA PHE A 115 0.16 11.56 1.53
C PHE A 115 -1.13 11.41 0.75
N ALA A 116 -1.73 10.24 0.84
CA ALA A 116 -3.02 9.92 0.26
C ALA A 116 -3.99 9.50 1.36
N MET A 117 -5.23 9.94 1.25
CA MET A 117 -6.32 9.52 2.12
C MET A 117 -7.51 9.07 1.29
N ASN A 118 -8.06 7.93 1.63
CA ASN A 118 -9.36 7.50 1.12
C ASN A 118 -10.45 8.46 1.62
N GLY A 119 -11.18 9.08 0.70
CA GLY A 119 -12.21 10.06 1.02
C GLY A 119 -13.49 9.48 1.63
N GLN A 120 -13.75 8.17 1.47
CA GLN A 120 -14.89 7.49 2.09
C GLN A 120 -14.55 6.99 3.49
N THR A 121 -13.42 6.29 3.63
CA THR A 121 -13.08 5.60 4.89
C THR A 121 -12.20 6.41 5.83
N GLY A 122 -11.54 7.47 5.32
CA GLY A 122 -10.55 8.23 6.06
C GLY A 122 -9.21 7.49 6.25
N LYS A 123 -9.03 6.32 5.62
CA LYS A 123 -7.76 5.57 5.67
C LYS A 123 -6.64 6.43 5.08
N PHE A 124 -5.62 6.70 5.87
CA PHE A 124 -4.52 7.60 5.54
C PHE A 124 -3.20 6.85 5.40
N VAL A 125 -2.46 7.12 4.33
CA VAL A 125 -1.17 6.52 4.03
C VAL A 125 -0.23 7.59 3.50
N GLY A 126 1.02 7.55 3.93
CA GLY A 126 2.09 8.31 3.32
C GLY A 126 3.36 8.24 4.13
N ASP A 127 4.46 8.65 3.52
CA ASP A 127 5.76 8.60 4.15
C ASP A 127 5.89 9.76 5.14
N LEU A 128 5.80 9.43 6.43
CA LEU A 128 6.07 10.40 7.46
C LEU A 128 7.55 10.74 7.46
N PRO A 129 7.89 12.03 7.37
CA PRO A 129 9.26 12.42 7.38
C PRO A 129 9.80 12.26 8.81
N LEU A 130 10.93 11.57 8.94
CA LEU A 130 11.57 11.32 10.23
C LEU A 130 12.79 12.21 10.37
N ASP A 131 12.92 12.87 11.53
CA ASP A 131 14.16 13.54 11.88
C ASP A 131 15.21 12.48 12.20
N LYS A 132 16.08 12.22 11.21
CA LYS A 132 17.18 11.27 11.34
C LYS A 132 18.13 11.65 12.48
N ALA A 133 18.33 12.94 12.76
CA ALA A 133 19.21 13.36 13.83
C ALA A 133 18.60 13.02 15.19
N ALA A 134 17.30 13.26 15.37
CA ALA A 134 16.59 12.84 16.57
C ALA A 134 16.63 11.30 16.72
N TYR A 135 16.39 10.56 15.64
CA TYR A 135 16.47 9.09 15.63
C TYR A 135 17.84 8.59 16.12
N TRP A 136 18.93 9.07 15.52
CA TRP A 136 20.28 8.65 15.89
C TRP A 136 20.66 9.03 17.33
N LYS A 137 20.23 10.21 17.81
CA LYS A 137 20.44 10.62 19.21
C LYS A 137 19.80 9.63 20.18
N TRP A 138 18.54 9.28 19.97
CA TRP A 138 17.85 8.31 20.80
C TRP A 138 18.47 6.92 20.70
N PHE A 139 18.79 6.48 19.48
CA PHE A 139 19.44 5.19 19.24
C PHE A 139 20.75 5.05 20.04
N PHE A 140 21.70 5.99 19.87
CA PHE A 140 22.97 5.93 20.60
C PHE A 140 22.81 6.10 22.11
N GLY A 141 21.87 6.93 22.56
CA GLY A 141 21.57 7.09 23.98
C GLY A 141 21.09 5.78 24.63
N LEU A 142 20.10 5.12 24.02
CA LEU A 142 19.58 3.84 24.49
C LEU A 142 20.65 2.73 24.42
N THR A 143 21.37 2.62 23.29
CA THR A 143 22.44 1.63 23.14
C THR A 143 23.55 1.81 24.18
N GLY A 144 23.94 3.05 24.47
CA GLY A 144 24.94 3.34 25.50
C GLY A 144 24.50 2.91 26.90
N ILE A 145 23.24 3.19 27.27
CA ILE A 145 22.67 2.81 28.57
C ILE A 145 22.59 1.29 28.69
N PHE A 146 22.00 0.60 27.71
CA PHE A 146 21.88 -0.85 27.74
C PHE A 146 23.25 -1.54 27.72
N GLY A 147 24.21 -1.03 26.94
CA GLY A 147 25.58 -1.52 26.90
C GLY A 147 26.30 -1.38 28.25
N ALA A 148 26.11 -0.25 28.94
CA ALA A 148 26.68 -0.05 30.27
C ALA A 148 26.06 -1.01 31.29
N ILE A 149 24.73 -1.20 31.26
CA ILE A 149 24.02 -2.12 32.15
C ILE A 149 24.50 -3.56 31.93
N THR A 150 24.56 -4.04 30.69
CA THR A 150 25.02 -5.40 30.39
C THR A 150 26.47 -5.61 30.80
N TYR A 151 27.34 -4.61 30.61
CA TYR A 151 28.73 -4.65 31.08
C TYR A 151 28.82 -4.76 32.61
N ILE A 152 28.08 -3.91 33.34
CA ILE A 152 28.06 -3.93 34.82
C ILE A 152 27.56 -5.28 35.35
N ILE A 153 26.49 -5.82 34.77
CA ILE A 153 25.95 -7.14 35.14
C ILE A 153 27.00 -8.23 34.87
N SER A 154 27.63 -8.23 33.70
CA SER A 154 28.68 -9.19 33.36
C SER A 154 29.89 -9.09 34.29
N PHE A 155 30.26 -7.87 34.72
CA PHE A 155 31.36 -7.64 35.64
C PHE A 155 31.05 -8.20 37.03
N ILE A 156 29.85 -7.93 37.55
CA ILE A 156 29.39 -8.46 38.85
C ILE A 156 29.31 -9.99 38.82
N LEU A 157 28.80 -10.59 37.74
CA LEU A 157 28.74 -12.04 37.57
C LEU A 157 30.12 -12.70 37.47
N ASN A 158 31.13 -12.00 36.95
CA ASN A 158 32.51 -12.50 36.89
C ASN A 158 33.22 -12.41 38.26
N LEU A 159 32.80 -11.46 39.10
CA LEU A 159 33.36 -11.24 40.44
C LEU A 159 32.77 -12.18 41.50
N LEU A 160 31.61 -12.79 41.22
CA LEU A 160 30.91 -13.79 42.03
C LEU A 160 31.41 -15.20 41.70
#